data_AF-A0A5B9WCD2-F1
#
_entry.id   AF-A0A5B9WCD2-F1
#
_cell.length_a   1.000
_cell.length_b   1.000
_cell.length_c   1.000
_cell.angle_alpha   90.00
_cell.angle_beta   90.00
_cell.angle_gamma   90.00
#
_symmetry.space_group_name_H-M   'P 1'
#
loop_
_entity.id
_entity.type
_entity.pdbx_description
1 polymer ?
#
loop_
_entity_poly.entity_id
_entity_poly.type
_entity_poly.pdbx_seq_one_letter_code
_entity_poly.pdbx_strand_id
1 'polypeptide(L)'
;MTEDAAAEIPFEIALARIEEIVEALERGEPELAAALEQYETGVRLLSGCYAILERAERSVALLAGVDADGKPITTPFDASATHEAPSPQAAGKAAAPTPAAEKKPPAEKKPAGTRRAKPAADVEDDPLEPPF
;
A
#
# COMPACT_ATOMS: atom_id res chain seq x y z
N MET A 1 23.11 8.78 18.01
CA MET A 1 21.75 8.20 17.95
C MET A 1 20.92 9.00 18.92
N THR A 2 20.33 10.09 18.44
CA THR A 2 19.45 10.93 19.25
C THR A 2 18.09 10.25 19.26
N GLU A 3 17.74 9.64 20.39
CA GLU A 3 16.38 9.25 20.72
C GLU A 3 15.52 10.51 20.68
N ASP A 4 14.71 10.65 19.64
CA ASP A 4 13.61 11.60 19.58
C ASP A 4 12.49 11.07 20.49
N ALA A 5 12.74 11.13 21.80
CA ALA A 5 11.79 10.82 22.86
C ALA A 5 10.95 12.07 23.18
N ALA A 6 10.57 12.84 22.16
CA ALA A 6 9.65 13.94 22.27
C ALA A 6 8.22 13.39 22.43
N ALA A 7 7.92 12.82 23.60
CA ALA A 7 6.58 12.47 24.10
C ALA A 7 5.55 12.16 22.98
N GLU A 8 5.86 11.20 22.10
CA GLU A 8 4.91 10.74 21.10
C GLU A 8 3.75 10.07 21.85
N ILE A 9 2.53 10.55 21.60
CA ILE A 9 1.33 9.93 22.15
C ILE A 9 1.32 8.47 21.67
N PRO A 10 1.13 7.48 22.56
CA PRO A 10 1.08 6.08 22.16
C PRO A 10 0.00 5.84 21.10
N PHE A 11 0.25 4.95 20.14
CA PHE A 11 -0.66 4.66 19.03
C PHE A 11 -2.11 4.44 19.50
N GLU A 12 -2.31 3.58 20.49
CA GLU A 12 -3.65 3.26 21.02
C GLU A 12 -4.36 4.48 21.61
N ILE A 13 -3.61 5.39 22.25
CA ILE A 13 -4.16 6.61 22.82
C ILE A 13 -4.49 7.61 21.70
N ALA A 14 -3.62 7.75 20.70
CA ALA A 14 -3.88 8.61 19.55
C ALA A 14 -5.11 8.14 18.77
N LEU A 15 -5.24 6.82 18.57
CA LEU A 15 -6.39 6.21 17.91
C LEU A 15 -7.68 6.43 18.70
N ALA A 16 -7.68 6.17 20.01
CA ALA A 16 -8.86 6.42 20.86
C ALA A 16 -9.30 7.89 20.82
N ARG A 17 -8.35 8.84 20.79
CA ARG A 17 -8.68 10.27 20.65
C ARG A 17 -9.26 10.62 19.28
N ILE A 18 -8.80 9.96 18.21
CA ILE A 18 -9.39 10.14 16.88
C ILE A 18 -10.84 9.63 16.88
N GLU A 19 -11.10 8.47 17.48
CA GLU A 19 -12.45 7.90 17.59
C GLU A 19 -13.40 8.86 18.33
N GLU A 20 -12.98 9.40 19.47
CA GLU A 20 -13.77 10.40 20.22
C GLU A 20 -14.07 11.67 19.38
N ILE A 21 -13.08 12.17 18.64
CA ILE A 21 -13.24 13.33 17.75
C ILE A 21 -14.25 13.03 16.64
N VAL A 22 -14.13 11.88 15.98
CA VAL A 22 -15.05 11.47 14.91
C VAL A 22 -16.46 11.36 15.46
N GLU A 23 -16.64 10.73 16.62
CA GLU A 23 -17.95 10.59 17.26
C GLU A 23 -18.60 11.96 17.55
N ALA A 24 -17.82 12.92 18.06
CA ALA A 24 -18.30 14.28 18.34
C ALA A 24 -18.68 15.05 17.07
N LEU A 25 -17.89 14.92 16.00
CA LEU A 25 -18.15 15.56 14.71
C LEU A 25 -19.38 14.96 14.02
N GLU A 26 -19.55 13.65 14.06
CA GLU A 26 -20.72 12.95 13.48
C GLU A 26 -22.02 13.31 14.19
N ARG A 27 -21.98 13.55 15.50
CA ARG A 27 -23.13 14.04 16.28
C ARG A 27 -23.45 15.52 16.04
N GLY A 28 -22.54 16.27 15.41
CA GLY A 28 -22.70 17.72 15.21
C GLY A 28 -22.70 18.51 16.52
N GLU A 29 -22.02 18.02 17.56
CA GLU A 29 -21.93 18.69 18.86
C GLU A 29 -21.16 20.03 18.83
N PRO A 30 -20.01 20.14 18.13
CA PRO A 30 -19.27 21.39 18.12
C PRO A 30 -19.85 22.40 17.12
N GLU A 31 -19.85 23.67 17.53
CA GLU A 31 -20.00 24.80 16.61
C GLU A 31 -18.89 24.80 15.55
N LEU A 32 -19.13 25.40 14.38
CA LEU A 32 -18.26 25.31 13.20
C LEU A 32 -16.77 25.55 13.51
N ALA A 33 -16.43 26.59 14.28
CA ALA A 33 -15.04 26.89 14.61
C ALA A 33 -14.38 25.76 15.43
N ALA A 34 -15.09 25.22 16.42
CA ALA A 34 -14.61 24.10 17.22
C ALA A 34 -14.55 22.80 16.42
N ALA A 35 -15.47 22.59 15.47
CA ALA A 35 -15.46 21.44 14.57
C ALA A 35 -14.18 21.43 13.70
N LEU A 36 -13.76 22.59 13.20
CA LEU A 36 -12.53 22.74 12.43
C LEU A 36 -11.28 22.45 13.28
N GLU A 37 -11.23 22.96 14.51
CA GLU A 37 -10.11 22.68 15.43
C GLU A 37 -10.00 21.19 15.79
N GLN A 38 -11.13 20.53 16.01
CA GLN A 38 -11.18 19.09 16.25
C GLN A 38 -10.73 18.30 15.03
N TYR A 39 -11.17 18.67 13.83
CA TYR A 39 -10.73 18.06 12.58
C TYR A 39 -9.21 18.18 12.38
N GLU A 40 -8.65 19.38 12.54
CA GLU A 40 -7.20 19.60 12.43
C GLU A 40 -6.41 18.76 13.46
N THR A 41 -6.95 18.64 14.67
CA THR A 41 -6.37 17.80 15.71
C THR A 41 -6.42 16.32 15.31
N GLY A 42 -7.55 15.84 14.81
CA GLY A 42 -7.71 14.48 14.30
C GLY A 42 -6.72 14.16 13.17
N VAL A 43 -6.53 15.08 12.21
CA VAL A 43 -5.57 14.91 11.10
C VAL A 43 -4.13 14.84 11.63
N ARG A 44 -3.75 15.65 12.60
CA ARG A 44 -2.41 15.59 13.23
C ARG A 44 -2.18 14.26 13.93
N LEU A 45 -3.15 13.79 14.71
CA LEU A 45 -3.08 12.48 15.38
C LEU A 45 -2.97 11.35 14.35
N LEU A 46 -3.75 11.39 13.28
CA LEU A 46 -3.72 10.38 12.22
C LEU A 46 -2.35 10.33 11.52
N SER A 47 -1.76 11.49 11.24
CA SER A 47 -0.39 11.57 10.70
C SER A 47 0.62 10.93 11.65
N GLY A 48 0.47 11.11 12.96
CA GLY A 48 1.29 10.46 13.98
C GLY A 48 1.13 8.94 13.97
N CYS A 49 -0.11 8.45 13.90
CA CYS A 49 -0.39 7.02 13.79
C CYS A 49 0.32 6.38 12.58
N TYR A 50 0.26 7.01 11.40
CA TYR A 50 0.98 6.51 10.23
C TYR A 50 2.49 6.47 10.43
N ALA A 51 3.08 7.49 11.08
CA ALA A 51 4.52 7.50 11.38
C ALA A 51 4.92 6.35 12.32
N ILE A 52 4.09 6.01 13.30
CA ILE A 52 4.32 4.89 14.21
C ILE A 52 4.24 3.56 13.43
N LEU A 53 3.21 3.38 12.60
CA LEU A 53 3.03 2.18 11.78
C LEU A 53 4.19 1.98 10.81
N GLU A 54 4.63 3.05 10.15
CA GLU A 54 5.82 3.06 9.29
C GLU A 54 7.10 2.62 10.01
N ARG A 55 7.29 3.09 11.25
CA ARG A 55 8.42 2.67 12.08
C ARG A 55 8.30 1.19 12.47
N ALA A 56 7.09 0.73 12.81
CA ALA A 56 6.84 -0.66 13.14
C ALA A 56 7.10 -1.57 11.93
N GLU A 57 6.61 -1.19 10.74
CA GLU A 57 6.84 -1.91 9.48
C GLU A 57 8.34 -2.02 9.17
N ARG A 58 9.08 -0.91 9.24
CA ARG A 58 10.53 -0.91 9.05
C ARG A 58 11.27 -1.79 10.05
N SER A 59 10.75 -1.92 11.27
CA SER A 59 11.36 -2.75 12.32
C SER A 59 11.19 -4.25 12.04
N VAL A 60 10.13 -4.65 11.35
CA VAL A 60 9.87 -6.06 10.99
C VAL A 60 10.31 -6.42 9.58
N ALA A 61 10.60 -5.44 8.71
CA ALA A 61 11.00 -5.70 7.34
C ALA A 61 12.39 -6.36 7.25
N LEU A 62 12.55 -7.28 6.29
CA LEU A 62 13.83 -7.92 5.99
C LEU A 62 14.66 -7.04 5.04
N LEU A 63 15.96 -6.93 5.31
CA LEU A 63 16.90 -6.28 4.40
C LEU A 63 17.23 -7.22 3.22
N ALA A 64 16.77 -6.86 2.03
CA ALA A 64 17.01 -7.62 0.80
C ALA A 64 18.25 -7.15 0.02
N GLY A 65 18.77 -5.96 0.33
CA GLY A 65 19.97 -5.41 -0.30
C GLY A 65 20.11 -3.91 -0.09
N VAL A 66 20.98 -3.28 -0.87
CA VAL A 66 21.20 -1.82 -0.90
C VAL A 66 21.22 -1.40 -2.37
N ASP A 67 20.55 -0.29 -2.70
CA ASP A 67 20.52 0.25 -4.06
C ASP A 67 21.79 1.06 -4.41
N ALA A 68 21.83 1.60 -5.63
CA ALA A 68 22.98 2.37 -6.12
C ALA A 68 23.21 3.69 -5.36
N ASP A 69 22.17 4.21 -4.70
CA ASP A 69 22.19 5.43 -3.90
C ASP A 69 22.51 5.15 -2.42
N GLY A 70 22.73 3.88 -2.05
CA GLY A 70 23.02 3.47 -0.69
C GLY A 70 21.79 3.30 0.19
N LYS A 71 20.57 3.30 -0.37
CA LYS A 71 19.32 3.11 0.39
C LYS A 71 19.02 1.61 0.55
N PRO A 72 18.61 1.16 1.75
CA PRO A 72 18.25 -0.23 1.98
C PRO A 72 17.02 -0.62 1.15
N ILE A 73 17.12 -1.73 0.44
CA ILE A 73 16.01 -2.41 -0.23
C ILE A 73 15.44 -3.41 0.76
N THR A 74 14.15 -3.30 1.08
CA THR A 74 13.49 -4.20 2.05
C THR A 74 12.41 -5.05 1.40
N THR A 75 12.12 -6.21 2.01
CA THR A 75 10.98 -7.06 1.67
C THR A 75 10.16 -7.39 2.91
N PRO A 76 8.84 -7.63 2.78
CA PRO A 76 8.01 -8.06 3.91
C PRO A 76 8.57 -9.32 4.57
N PHE A 77 8.53 -9.39 5.90
CA PHE A 77 8.89 -10.59 6.65
C PHE A 77 7.73 -11.60 6.65
N ASP A 78 8.03 -12.86 6.30
CA ASP A 78 7.05 -13.95 6.33
C ASP A 78 6.99 -14.58 7.73
N ALA A 79 5.93 -14.26 8.47
CA ALA A 79 5.67 -14.80 9.81
C ALA A 79 4.88 -16.12 9.80
N SER A 80 4.59 -16.72 8.63
CA SER A 80 3.74 -17.92 8.53
C SER A 80 4.31 -19.15 9.24
N ALA A 81 5.64 -19.23 9.39
CA ALA A 81 6.31 -20.33 10.10
C ALA A 81 6.17 -20.26 11.63
N THR A 82 5.80 -19.11 12.21
CA THR A 82 5.64 -18.93 13.66
C THR A 82 4.17 -19.06 14.10
N HIS A 83 3.23 -18.96 13.16
CA HIS A 83 1.85 -19.37 13.39
C HIS A 83 1.77 -20.89 13.38
N GLU A 84 1.50 -21.52 14.53
CA GLU A 84 1.11 -22.93 14.57
C GLU A 84 -0.27 -23.08 13.94
N ALA A 85 -0.30 -23.21 12.61
CA ALA A 85 -1.45 -23.69 11.89
C ALA A 85 -1.59 -25.21 12.16
N PRO A 86 -2.82 -25.73 12.36
CA PRO A 86 -3.03 -27.15 12.57
C PRO A 86 -2.51 -27.93 11.36
N SER A 87 -1.55 -28.83 11.61
CA SER A 87 -0.95 -29.69 10.61
C SER A 87 -2.04 -30.47 9.84
N PRO A 88 -2.17 -30.35 8.51
CA PRO A 88 -2.96 -31.30 7.74
C PRO A 88 -2.14 -32.59 7.64
N GLN A 89 -2.37 -33.49 8.60
CA GLN A 89 -1.80 -34.81 8.58
C GLN A 89 -2.34 -35.59 7.38
N ALA A 90 -1.44 -35.99 6.50
CA ALA A 90 -1.48 -37.17 5.63
C ALA A 90 -2.75 -37.38 4.75
N ALA A 91 -2.70 -36.87 3.52
CA ALA A 91 -3.31 -37.54 2.37
C ALA A 91 -2.19 -37.93 1.40
N GLY A 92 -1.96 -39.24 1.25
CA GLY A 92 -0.78 -39.80 0.63
C GLY A 92 -0.73 -39.75 -0.90
N LYS A 93 0.48 -40.03 -1.39
CA LYS A 93 0.85 -40.61 -2.70
C LYS A 93 0.16 -40.04 -3.95
N ALA A 94 0.90 -39.29 -4.75
CA ALA A 94 1.13 -39.63 -6.16
C ALA A 94 2.35 -38.90 -6.76
N ALA A 95 3.26 -39.72 -7.30
CA ALA A 95 4.13 -39.51 -8.46
C ALA A 95 5.16 -38.36 -8.48
N ALA A 96 6.43 -38.79 -8.36
CA ALA A 96 7.62 -38.10 -8.86
C ALA A 96 7.62 -38.01 -10.42
N PRO A 97 8.53 -37.20 -11.01
CA PRO A 97 8.33 -36.52 -12.28
C PRO A 97 8.77 -37.34 -13.51
N THR A 98 8.17 -37.07 -14.66
CA THR A 98 8.74 -37.44 -15.98
C THR A 98 9.28 -36.19 -16.68
N PRO A 99 10.53 -36.19 -17.16
CA PRO A 99 11.10 -35.13 -17.96
C PRO A 99 10.95 -35.46 -19.45
N ALA A 100 10.47 -34.51 -20.27
CA ALA A 100 10.87 -34.36 -21.68
C ALA A 100 10.04 -33.25 -22.35
N ALA A 101 10.62 -32.05 -22.43
CA ALA A 101 10.23 -31.04 -23.38
C ALA A 101 11.20 -31.10 -24.58
N GLU A 102 10.67 -31.41 -25.76
CA GLU A 102 11.27 -31.29 -27.09
C GLU A 102 10.12 -30.82 -28.00
N LYS A 103 10.18 -29.84 -28.91
CA LYS A 103 11.26 -29.07 -29.54
C LYS A 103 10.63 -27.79 -30.10
N LYS A 104 11.37 -26.69 -30.09
CA LYS A 104 11.19 -25.58 -31.03
C LYS A 104 12.02 -25.88 -32.30
N PRO A 105 11.55 -25.49 -33.49
CA PRO A 105 12.47 -24.97 -34.49
C PRO A 105 12.10 -23.55 -34.97
N PRO A 106 13.08 -22.80 -35.52
CA PRO A 106 13.00 -21.36 -35.75
C PRO A 106 12.72 -21.01 -37.22
N ALA A 107 12.14 -19.84 -37.47
CA ALA A 107 12.26 -19.14 -38.76
C ALA A 107 12.06 -17.62 -38.61
N GLU A 108 13.17 -16.88 -38.63
CA GLU A 108 13.33 -15.54 -39.22
C GLU A 108 12.93 -15.59 -40.73
N LYS A 109 12.51 -14.54 -41.47
CA LYS A 109 12.80 -13.11 -41.42
C LYS A 109 11.89 -12.32 -42.40
N LYS A 110 11.48 -11.11 -41.98
CA LYS A 110 11.52 -9.81 -42.71
C LYS A 110 10.51 -9.48 -43.86
N PRO A 111 10.43 -8.21 -44.33
CA PRO A 111 9.38 -7.22 -43.98
C PRO A 111 8.68 -6.59 -45.23
N ALA A 112 7.72 -5.68 -45.03
CA ALA A 112 7.48 -4.45 -45.84
C ALA A 112 5.99 -4.06 -45.86
N GLY A 113 5.71 -2.74 -45.90
CA GLY A 113 4.38 -2.19 -46.21
C GLY A 113 3.92 -1.16 -45.18
N THR A 114 4.59 -0.01 -45.04
CA THR A 114 4.29 1.25 -45.73
C THR A 114 3.03 1.96 -45.22
N ARG A 115 3.29 2.99 -44.40
CA ARG A 115 2.60 4.29 -44.20
C ARG A 115 1.18 4.44 -44.77
N ARG A 116 0.27 4.93 -43.91
CA ARG A 116 -0.45 6.19 -44.19
C ARG A 116 -1.00 6.81 -42.90
N ALA A 117 -0.62 8.07 -42.68
CA ALA A 117 -1.26 8.97 -41.72
C ALA A 117 -2.28 9.85 -42.44
N LYS A 118 -3.40 10.21 -41.78
CA LYS A 118 -4.04 11.56 -41.76
C LYS A 118 -5.29 11.57 -40.84
N PRO A 119 -5.86 12.75 -40.47
CA PRO A 119 -6.05 13.17 -39.07
C PRO A 119 -7.49 13.68 -38.79
N ALA A 120 -7.62 14.55 -37.76
CA ALA A 120 -8.76 15.36 -37.31
C ALA A 120 -9.64 14.64 -36.27
N ALA A 121 -9.56 15.03 -34.98
CA ALA A 121 -10.06 16.26 -34.35
C ALA A 121 -11.58 16.22 -34.21
N ASP A 122 -12.04 15.88 -33.00
CA ASP A 122 -13.22 16.50 -32.41
C ASP A 122 -12.93 16.70 -30.91
N VAL A 123 -13.08 17.96 -30.54
CA VAL A 123 -13.03 18.52 -29.20
C VAL A 123 -14.49 18.67 -28.81
N GLU A 124 -14.94 17.92 -27.82
CA GLU A 124 -16.13 18.20 -27.01
C GLU A 124 -15.57 18.16 -25.58
N ASP A 125 -15.10 19.26 -24.97
CA ASP A 125 -15.84 20.42 -24.47
C ASP A 125 -17.23 20.04 -23.94
N ASP A 126 -17.25 19.31 -22.82
CA ASP A 126 -18.43 19.18 -21.97
C ASP A 126 -18.20 20.06 -20.73
N PRO A 127 -18.64 21.33 -20.76
CA PRO A 127 -18.53 22.24 -19.65
C PRO A 127 -19.62 21.92 -18.61
N LEU A 128 -19.20 21.88 -17.35
CA LEU A 128 -19.96 22.33 -16.17
C LEU A 128 -21.47 22.52 -16.38
N GLU A 129 -22.28 21.63 -15.82
CA GLU A 129 -23.23 22.02 -14.74
C GLU A 129 -24.02 20.83 -14.16
N PRO A 130 -24.13 20.71 -12.83
CA PRO A 130 -25.27 20.07 -12.19
C PRO A 130 -26.48 21.05 -12.17
N PRO A 131 -27.73 20.56 -12.05
CA PRO A 131 -28.35 20.67 -10.73
C PRO A 131 -29.41 19.59 -10.44
N PHE A 132 -29.21 18.80 -9.38
CA PHE A 132 -30.13 18.56 -8.25
C PHE A 132 -29.36 17.87 -7.12
#